data_AF-A0A3D5YGX9-F1
#
_entry.id   AF-A0A3D5YGX9-F1
#
_cell.length_a   1.000
_cell.length_b   1.000
_cell.length_c   1.000
_cell.angle_alpha   90.00
_cell.angle_beta   90.00
_cell.angle_gamma   90.00
#
_symmetry.space_group_name_H-M   'P 1'
#
loop_
_entity.id
_entity.type
_entity.pdbx_description
1 polymer ?
#
loop_
_entity_poly.entity_id
_entity_poly.type
_entity_poly.pdbx_seq_one_letter_code
_entity_poly.pdbx_strand_id
1 'polypeptide(L)'
;MFGTKYLSSIGVSAASTEVIDSVKANMEEVLLEHFGITNSDDANFTISNQADALDTISSITNTMKMFLGAIAMISLVVGGIGVMNIMLVSVTERTREIGIRKAIGAQTRDIIFQFLSESVALCILGGLIGI
;
A
#
# COMPACT_ATOMS: atom_id res chain seq x y z
N MET A 1 2.26 -27.97 46.53
CA MET A 1 1.73 -26.66 46.99
C MET A 1 1.95 -25.60 45.90
N PHE A 2 1.28 -25.69 44.74
CA PHE A 2 1.30 -24.61 43.73
C PHE A 2 -0.06 -24.58 43.04
N GLY A 3 -1.03 -23.96 43.71
CA GLY A 3 -2.36 -23.69 43.17
C GLY A 3 -2.61 -22.21 43.29
N THR A 4 -2.28 -21.46 42.25
CA THR A 4 -2.50 -20.02 42.20
C THR A 4 -4.01 -19.78 41.99
N LYS A 5 -4.71 -19.34 43.04
CA LYS A 5 -6.13 -18.92 42.98
C LYS A 5 -6.25 -17.52 42.36
N TYR A 6 -5.80 -17.36 41.12
CA TYR A 6 -6.08 -16.16 40.34
C TYR A 6 -6.34 -16.56 38.90
N LEU A 7 -7.42 -16.00 38.33
CA LEU A 7 -7.77 -16.20 36.94
C LEU A 7 -6.86 -15.29 36.09
N SER A 8 -6.03 -15.88 35.23
CA SER A 8 -5.03 -15.13 34.45
C SER A 8 -5.56 -14.59 33.12
N SER A 9 -6.65 -15.16 32.58
CA SER A 9 -7.27 -14.69 31.34
C SER A 9 -8.71 -15.21 31.21
N ILE A 10 -9.61 -14.36 30.70
CA ILE A 10 -10.96 -14.75 30.27
C ILE A 10 -11.04 -14.42 28.77
N GLY A 11 -11.28 -15.43 27.94
CA GLY A 11 -11.60 -15.22 26.54
C GLY A 11 -13.10 -15.00 26.38
N VAL A 12 -13.50 -13.87 25.79
CA VAL A 12 -14.89 -13.63 25.42
C VAL A 12 -14.99 -13.35 23.93
N SER A 13 -15.94 -13.99 23.27
CA SER A 13 -16.20 -13.83 21.84
C SER A 13 -17.48 -13.00 21.66
N ALA A 14 -17.36 -11.90 20.92
CA ALA A 14 -18.52 -11.10 20.52
C ALA A 14 -19.13 -11.66 19.23
N ALA A 15 -20.43 -11.43 19.04
CA ALA A 15 -21.16 -11.93 17.87
C ALA A 15 -20.76 -11.27 16.54
N SER A 16 -20.24 -10.03 16.57
CA SER A 16 -19.70 -9.34 15.40
C SER A 16 -18.65 -8.31 15.80
N THR A 17 -17.82 -7.88 14.84
CA THR A 17 -16.73 -6.90 15.04
C THR A 17 -17.27 -5.52 15.43
N GLU A 18 -18.44 -5.09 14.94
CA GLU A 18 -19.00 -3.77 15.28
C GLU A 18 -19.48 -3.67 16.73
N VAL A 19 -19.75 -4.81 17.38
CA VAL A 19 -20.31 -4.85 18.74
C VAL A 19 -19.20 -5.02 19.78
N ILE A 20 -17.96 -5.26 19.36
CA ILE A 20 -16.83 -5.50 20.28
C ILE A 20 -16.57 -4.28 21.17
N ASP A 21 -16.60 -3.06 20.63
CA ASP A 21 -16.36 -1.84 21.42
C ASP A 21 -17.46 -1.63 22.47
N SER A 22 -18.71 -1.91 22.10
CA SER A 22 -19.85 -1.84 23.02
C SER A 22 -19.77 -2.94 24.09
N VAL A 23 -19.34 -4.16 23.73
CA VAL A 23 -19.15 -5.26 24.69
C VAL A 23 -18.00 -4.97 25.65
N LYS A 24 -16.90 -4.38 25.16
CA LYS A 24 -15.77 -3.93 25.98
C LYS A 24 -16.22 -2.91 27.02
N ALA A 25 -16.99 -1.89 26.61
CA ALA A 25 -17.52 -0.88 27.52
C ALA A 25 -18.44 -1.47 28.59
N ASN A 26 -19.39 -2.34 28.20
CA ASN A 26 -20.28 -3.02 29.15
C ASN A 26 -19.53 -3.96 30.10
N MET A 27 -18.49 -4.65 29.61
CA MET A 27 -17.65 -5.50 30.46
C MET A 27 -16.86 -4.68 31.48
N GLU A 28 -16.33 -3.53 31.06
CA GLU A 28 -15.64 -2.63 31.98
C GLU A 28 -16.57 -2.16 33.09
N GLU A 29 -17.79 -1.73 32.76
CA GLU A 29 -18.80 -1.31 33.73
C GLU A 29 -19.16 -2.42 34.73
N VAL A 30 -19.47 -3.62 34.23
CA VAL A 30 -19.82 -4.78 35.09
C VAL A 30 -18.65 -5.21 35.98
N LEU A 31 -17.41 -5.16 35.47
CA LEU A 31 -16.24 -5.53 36.25
C LEU A 31 -15.91 -4.47 37.31
N LEU A 32 -16.01 -3.18 36.99
CA LEU A 32 -15.85 -2.10 37.96
C LEU A 32 -16.89 -2.17 39.08
N GLU A 33 -18.16 -2.43 38.74
CA GLU A 33 -19.22 -2.62 39.73
C GLU A 33 -18.96 -3.85 40.60
N HIS A 34 -18.59 -4.98 39.99
CA HIS A 34 -18.35 -6.24 40.71
C HIS A 34 -17.17 -6.15 41.68
N PHE A 35 -16.10 -5.43 41.30
CA PHE A 35 -14.93 -5.23 42.15
C PHE A 35 -15.04 -4.02 43.08
N GLY A 36 -16.12 -3.22 43.00
CA GLY A 36 -16.35 -2.05 43.84
C GLY A 36 -15.32 -0.94 43.63
N ILE A 37 -14.79 -0.82 42.41
CA ILE A 37 -13.73 0.13 42.06
C ILE A 37 -14.36 1.35 41.38
N THR A 38 -14.22 2.53 42.01
CA THR A 38 -14.82 3.77 41.51
C THR A 38 -14.00 4.45 40.41
N ASN A 39 -12.70 4.15 40.31
CA ASN A 39 -11.79 4.71 39.31
C ASN A 39 -11.18 3.59 38.46
N SER A 40 -11.30 3.66 37.13
CA SER A 40 -10.65 2.69 36.23
C SER A 40 -9.13 2.61 36.40
N ASP A 41 -8.47 3.65 36.92
CA ASP A 41 -7.02 3.65 37.17
C ASP A 41 -6.59 2.73 38.35
N ASP A 42 -7.50 2.43 39.28
CA ASP A 42 -7.27 1.51 40.40
C ASP A 42 -7.62 0.04 40.05
N ALA A 43 -8.06 -0.20 38.81
CA ALA A 43 -8.49 -1.51 38.35
C ALA A 43 -7.32 -2.48 38.14
N ASN A 44 -7.40 -3.66 38.78
CA ASN A 44 -6.41 -4.74 38.62
C ASN A 44 -6.67 -5.64 37.40
N PHE A 45 -7.44 -5.19 36.41
CA PHE A 45 -7.78 -5.96 35.21
C PHE A 45 -7.55 -5.13 33.93
N THR A 46 -7.29 -5.81 32.82
CA THR A 46 -7.08 -5.19 31.51
C THR A 46 -7.94 -5.89 30.48
N ILE A 47 -8.78 -5.15 29.77
CA ILE A 47 -9.60 -5.68 28.68
C ILE A 47 -8.90 -5.36 27.36
N SER A 48 -8.25 -6.37 26.79
CA SER A 48 -7.56 -6.27 25.51
C SER A 48 -8.46 -6.77 24.38
N ASN A 49 -8.69 -5.93 23.39
CA ASN A 49 -9.44 -6.29 22.19
C ASN A 49 -8.48 -6.75 21.09
N GLN A 50 -8.74 -7.91 20.48
CA GLN A 50 -7.97 -8.37 19.32
C GLN A 50 -8.23 -7.53 18.07
N ALA A 51 -9.40 -6.89 17.93
CA ALA A 51 -9.68 -5.98 16.81
C ALA A 51 -8.78 -4.74 16.85
N ASP A 52 -8.58 -4.11 18.03
CA ASP A 52 -7.64 -2.96 18.18
C ASP A 52 -6.22 -3.30 17.67
N ALA A 53 -5.74 -4.52 17.96
CA ALA A 53 -4.44 -4.99 17.50
C ALA A 53 -4.41 -5.20 15.97
N LEU A 54 -5.46 -5.79 15.40
CA LEU A 54 -5.59 -6.00 13.96
C LEU A 54 -5.71 -4.67 13.20
N ASP A 55 -6.44 -3.70 13.74
CA ASP A 55 -6.60 -2.36 13.16
C ASP A 55 -5.29 -1.59 13.17
N THR A 56 -4.52 -1.71 14.26
CA THR A 56 -3.18 -1.13 14.35
C THR A 56 -2.25 -1.73 13.29
N ILE A 57 -2.21 -3.06 13.16
CA ILE A 57 -1.39 -3.75 12.14
C ILE A 57 -1.83 -3.39 10.73
N SER A 58 -3.14 -3.31 10.49
CA SER A 58 -3.71 -2.92 9.19
C SER A 58 -3.34 -1.49 8.82
N SER A 59 -3.40 -0.57 9.79
CA SER A 59 -3.02 0.84 9.60
C SER A 59 -1.53 0.99 9.28
N ILE A 60 -0.66 0.27 9.99
CA ILE A 60 0.79 0.24 9.71
C ILE A 60 1.03 -0.33 8.31
N THR A 61 0.38 -1.44 7.97
CA THR A 61 0.53 -2.10 6.67
C THR A 61 0.07 -1.20 5.53
N ASN A 62 -1.06 -0.51 5.68
CA ASN A 62 -1.55 0.44 4.68
C ASN A 62 -0.60 1.63 4.52
N THR A 63 -0.04 2.14 5.61
CA THR A 63 0.96 3.20 5.56
C THR A 63 2.21 2.76 4.80
N MET A 64 2.72 1.55 5.10
CA MET A 64 3.86 0.97 4.39
C MET A 64 3.56 0.72 2.91
N LYS A 65 2.37 0.20 2.57
CA LYS A 65 1.93 0.03 1.17
C LYS A 65 1.93 1.36 0.43
N MET A 66 1.38 2.40 1.02
CA MET A 66 1.35 3.73 0.42
C MET A 66 2.76 4.29 0.21
N PHE A 67 3.64 4.10 1.19
CA PHE A 67 5.04 4.51 1.11
C PHE A 67 5.80 3.79 -0.02
N LEU A 68 5.69 2.45 -0.09
CA LEU A 68 6.29 1.66 -1.17
C LEU A 68 5.70 2.05 -2.53
N GLY A 69 4.40 2.28 -2.61
CA GLY A 69 3.72 2.75 -3.83
C GLY A 69 4.24 4.11 -4.29
N ALA A 70 4.52 5.03 -3.37
CA ALA A 70 5.11 6.33 -3.69
C ALA A 70 6.53 6.19 -4.25
N ILE A 71 7.36 5.32 -3.67
CA ILE A 71 8.70 5.04 -4.19
C ILE A 71 8.61 4.41 -5.59
N ALA A 72 7.74 3.42 -5.78
CA ALA A 72 7.54 2.77 -7.08
C ALA A 72 7.11 3.78 -8.16
N MET A 73 6.21 4.71 -7.83
CA MET A 73 5.81 5.80 -8.72
C MET A 73 6.99 6.69 -9.11
N ILE A 74 7.82 7.10 -8.14
CA ILE A 74 9.02 7.91 -8.41
C ILE A 74 9.99 7.15 -9.33
N SER A 75 10.26 5.88 -9.04
CA SER A 75 11.12 5.03 -9.87
C SER A 75 10.58 4.89 -11.30
N LEU A 76 9.27 4.74 -11.48
CA LEU A 76 8.64 4.68 -12.80
C LEU A 76 8.84 5.99 -13.58
N VAL A 77 8.69 7.15 -12.92
CA VAL A 77 8.92 8.45 -13.54
C VAL A 77 10.38 8.62 -13.96
N VAL A 78 11.33 8.30 -13.08
CA VAL A 78 12.77 8.39 -13.39
C VAL A 78 13.14 7.44 -14.54
N GLY A 79 12.59 6.22 -14.54
CA GLY A 79 12.75 5.28 -15.65
C GLY A 79 12.19 5.84 -16.97
N GLY A 80 11.01 6.46 -16.93
CA GLY A 80 10.40 7.12 -18.08
C GLY A 80 11.24 8.28 -18.64
N ILE A 81 11.88 9.08 -17.77
CA ILE A 81 12.83 10.12 -18.18
C ILE A 81 14.05 9.50 -18.88
N GLY A 82 14.55 8.37 -18.37
CA GLY A 82 15.64 7.63 -19.00
C GLY A 82 15.29 7.14 -20.41
N VAL A 83 14.10 6.54 -20.58
CA VAL A 83 13.60 6.09 -21.89
C VAL A 83 13.43 7.27 -22.85
N MET A 84 12.89 8.40 -22.36
CA MET A 84 12.77 9.63 -23.16
C MET A 84 14.14 10.10 -23.67
N ASN A 85 15.19 10.06 -22.83
CA ASN A 85 16.52 10.49 -23.22
C ASN A 85 17.13 9.60 -24.32
N ILE A 86 16.99 8.27 -24.17
CA ILE A 86 17.45 7.31 -25.19
C ILE A 86 16.70 7.54 -26.51
N MET A 87 15.39 7.74 -26.45
CA MET A 87 14.60 8.03 -27.66
C MET A 87 14.98 9.35 -28.32
N LEU A 88 15.24 10.41 -27.54
CA LEU A 88 15.72 11.68 -28.09
C LEU A 88 17.02 11.46 -28.87
N VAL A 89 18.00 10.80 -28.26
CA VAL A 89 19.29 10.51 -28.91
C VAL A 89 19.08 9.68 -30.19
N SER A 90 18.31 8.60 -30.12
CA SER A 90 18.05 7.73 -31.29
C SER A 90 17.36 8.46 -32.44
N VAL A 91 16.39 9.33 -32.15
CA VAL A 91 15.73 10.16 -33.16
C VAL A 91 16.73 11.14 -33.77
N THR A 92 17.59 11.76 -32.94
CA THR A 92 18.60 12.71 -33.44
C THR A 92 19.64 12.04 -34.33
N GLU A 93 20.04 10.79 -34.05
CA GLU A 93 20.93 10.02 -34.92
C GLU A 93 20.28 9.69 -36.28
N ARG A 94 18.98 9.36 -36.28
CA ARG A 94 18.22 9.01 -37.49
C ARG A 94 17.61 10.21 -38.23
N THR A 95 17.89 11.45 -37.81
CA THR A 95 17.24 12.66 -38.36
C THR A 95 17.38 12.78 -39.88
N ARG A 96 18.56 12.44 -40.44
CA ARG A 96 18.82 12.50 -41.88
C ARG A 96 17.93 11.52 -42.66
N GLU A 97 17.73 10.31 -42.13
CA GLU A 97 16.89 9.29 -42.75
C GLU A 97 15.42 9.69 -42.73
N ILE A 98 14.95 10.25 -41.62
CA ILE A 98 13.58 10.79 -41.48
C ILE A 98 13.33 11.91 -42.49
N GLY A 99 14.32 12.81 -42.66
CA GLY A 99 14.26 13.88 -43.66
C GLY A 99 14.10 13.36 -45.08
N ILE A 100 14.85 12.30 -45.44
CA ILE A 100 14.74 11.66 -46.76
C ILE A 100 13.36 11.01 -46.94
N ARG A 101 12.84 10.28 -45.93
CA ARG A 101 11.49 9.68 -45.97
C ARG A 101 10.39 10.72 -46.14
N LYS A 102 10.48 11.85 -45.44
CA LYS A 102 9.54 12.95 -45.58
C LYS A 102 9.61 13.60 -46.97
N ALA A 103 10.79 13.74 -47.55
CA ALA A 103 10.96 14.33 -48.88
C ALA A 103 10.33 13.48 -50.00
N ILE A 104 10.26 12.16 -49.82
CA ILE A 104 9.58 11.22 -50.74
C ILE A 104 8.09 11.01 -50.42
N GLY A 105 7.52 11.77 -49.48
CA GLY A 105 6.08 11.83 -49.23
C GLY A 105 5.58 11.11 -47.97
N ALA A 106 6.45 10.60 -47.09
CA ALA A 106 6.01 10.04 -45.81
C ALA A 106 5.34 11.11 -44.93
N GLN A 107 4.18 10.79 -44.33
CA GLN A 107 3.51 11.74 -43.45
C GLN A 107 4.21 11.82 -42.09
N THR A 108 4.17 12.99 -41.45
CA THR A 108 4.71 13.17 -40.10
C THR A 108 4.07 12.20 -39.09
N ARG A 109 2.80 11.84 -39.31
CA ARG A 109 2.07 10.90 -38.44
C ARG A 109 2.70 9.50 -38.47
N ASP A 110 3.14 9.02 -39.63
CA ASP A 110 3.76 7.70 -39.77
C ASP A 110 5.04 7.59 -38.93
N ILE A 111 5.85 8.65 -38.96
CA ILE A 111 7.09 8.75 -38.18
C ILE A 111 6.79 8.79 -36.68
N ILE A 112 5.79 9.57 -36.26
CA ILE A 112 5.38 9.63 -34.84
C ILE A 112 4.87 8.27 -34.38
N PHE A 113 4.03 7.58 -35.16
CA PHE A 113 3.52 6.27 -34.80
C PHE A 113 4.62 5.21 -34.72
N GLN A 114 5.62 5.26 -35.61
CA GLN A 114 6.77 4.37 -35.53
C GLN A 114 7.50 4.51 -34.19
N PHE A 115 7.87 5.74 -33.83
CA PHE A 115 8.60 6.01 -32.58
C PHE A 115 7.76 5.74 -31.32
N LEU A 116 6.46 6.04 -31.39
CA LEU A 116 5.53 5.72 -30.31
C LEU A 116 5.45 4.21 -30.11
N SER A 117 5.32 3.43 -31.20
CA SER A 117 5.26 1.97 -31.12
C SER A 117 6.56 1.35 -30.60
N GLU A 118 7.73 1.88 -30.98
CA GLU A 118 9.04 1.46 -30.48
C GLU A 118 9.16 1.73 -28.97
N SER A 119 8.76 2.93 -28.53
CA SER A 119 8.78 3.32 -27.11
C SER A 119 7.81 2.49 -26.27
N VAL A 120 6.59 2.27 -26.76
CA VAL A 120 5.59 1.45 -26.07
C VAL A 120 6.05 0.00 -25.97
N ALA A 121 6.63 -0.56 -27.03
CA ALA A 121 7.18 -1.91 -27.00
C ALA A 121 8.30 -2.05 -25.95
N LEU A 122 9.22 -1.08 -25.89
CA LEU A 122 10.27 -1.04 -24.87
C LEU A 122 9.71 -0.92 -23.45
N CYS A 123 8.71 -0.07 -23.23
CA CYS A 123 8.05 0.06 -21.93
C CYS A 123 7.32 -1.23 -21.52
N ILE A 124 6.61 -1.89 -22.45
CA ILE A 124 5.93 -3.15 -22.18
C ILE A 124 6.95 -4.25 -21.86
N LEU A 125 8.01 -4.40 -22.66
CA LEU A 125 9.06 -5.39 -22.41
C LEU A 125 9.77 -5.14 -21.08
N GLY A 126 10.11 -3.88 -20.78
CA GLY A 126 10.69 -3.50 -19.50
C GLY A 126 9.75 -3.78 -18.33
N GLY A 127 8.46 -3.50 -18.48
CA GLY A 127 7.43 -3.82 -17.48
C GLY A 127 7.23 -5.32 -17.27
N LEU A 128 7.23 -6.11 -18.34
CA LEU A 128 7.12 -7.57 -18.28
C LEU A 128 8.35 -8.24 -17.64
N ILE A 129 9.55 -7.70 -17.86
CA ILE A 129 10.79 -8.20 -17.23
C ILE A 129 10.88 -7.73 -15.78
N GLY A 130 10.35 -6.55 -15.47
CA GLY A 130 10.42 -5.93 -14.15
C GLY A 130 9.40 -6.45 -13.13
N ILE A 131 8.26 -7.00 -13.59
CA ILE A 131 7.27 -7.73 -12.76
C ILE A 131 7.77 -9.16 -12.53
#